data_AF-A0AAT9HD30-F1
#
_entry.id   AF-A0AAT9HD30-F1
#
_cell.length_a   1.000
_cell.length_b   1.000
_cell.length_c   1.000
_cell.angle_alpha   90.00
_cell.angle_beta   90.00
_cell.angle_gamma   90.00
#
_symmetry.space_group_name_H-M   'P 1'
#
loop_
_entity.id
_entity.type
_entity.pdbx_description
1 polymer ?
#
loop_
_entity_poly.entity_id
_entity_poly.type
_entity_poly.pdbx_seq_one_letter_code
_entity_poly.pdbx_strand_id
1 'polypeptide(L)'
;MVRCASCLFPPPLVRLLREHLKEFGTAEDGRLLSSERGNVIAASSYARAWKQARELALTPRQVSSVLAFRPYDLRHAGVSQWLNSGVPVP
;
A
#
# COMPACT_ATOMS: atom_id res chain seq x y z
N MET A 1 26.43 -0.92 13.62
CA MET A 1 26.34 -0.10 12.40
C MET A 1 25.34 -0.77 11.46
N VAL A 2 24.05 -0.48 11.65
CA VAL A 2 22.96 -1.06 10.85
C VAL A 2 23.00 -0.37 9.49
N ARG A 3 23.57 -1.03 8.49
CA ARG A 3 23.41 -0.61 7.10
C ARG A 3 21.94 -0.84 6.76
N CYS A 4 21.15 0.24 6.79
CA CYS A 4 19.93 0.33 6.00
C CYS A 4 20.33 -0.01 4.57
N ALA A 5 20.07 -1.25 4.14
CA ALA A 5 20.02 -1.56 2.73
C ALA A 5 18.96 -0.62 2.15
N SER A 6 19.39 0.25 1.25
CA SER A 6 18.56 1.03 0.35
C SER A 6 17.33 0.21 0.00
N CYS A 7 16.16 0.59 0.51
CA CYS A 7 14.95 -0.21 0.37
C CYS A 7 14.70 -0.45 -1.12
N LEU A 8 14.86 -1.69 -1.55
CA LEU A 8 14.47 -2.13 -2.88
C LEU A 8 12.95 -2.08 -2.93
N PHE A 9 12.40 -0.89 -3.21
CA PHE A 9 11.02 -0.78 -3.63
C PHE A 9 10.88 -1.59 -4.92
N PRO A 10 9.94 -2.55 -5.00
CA PRO A 10 9.72 -3.31 -6.21
C PRO A 10 9.52 -2.33 -7.40
N PRO A 11 10.16 -2.55 -8.57
CA PRO A 11 10.02 -1.66 -9.71
C PRO A 11 8.55 -1.33 -10.08
N PRO A 12 7.58 -2.26 -9.97
CA PRO A 12 6.17 -1.94 -10.18
C PRO A 12 5.62 -0.89 -9.21
N LEU A 13 5.99 -0.95 -7.93
CA LEU A 13 5.55 0.02 -6.93
C LEU A 13 6.14 1.40 -7.20
N VAL A 14 7.43 1.46 -7.54
CA VAL A 14 8.09 2.72 -7.91
C VAL A 14 7.42 3.37 -9.12
N ARG A 15 7.05 2.56 -10.12
CA ARG A 15 6.33 3.04 -11.30
C ARG A 15 4.99 3.67 -10.92
N LEU A 16 4.16 2.96 -10.14
CA LEU A 16 2.86 3.46 -9.69
C LEU A 16 2.98 4.79 -8.91
N LEU A 17 3.97 4.89 -8.01
CA LEU A 17 4.21 6.12 -7.26
C LEU A 17 4.66 7.27 -8.16
N ARG A 18 5.53 7.00 -9.15
CA ARG A 18 5.95 8.03 -10.11
C ARG A 18 4.82 8.50 -11.02
N GLU A 19 3.96 7.59 -11.45
CA GLU A 19 2.76 7.93 -12.23
C GLU A 19 1.82 8.81 -11.40
N HIS A 20 1.57 8.43 -10.14
CA HIS A 20 0.78 9.26 -9.21
C HIS A 20 1.38 10.66 -9.04
N LEU A 21 2.69 10.77 -8.82
CA LEU A 21 3.35 12.07 -8.64
C LEU A 21 3.30 12.94 -9.90
N LYS A 22 3.34 12.34 -11.09
CA LYS A 22 3.19 13.07 -12.35
C LYS A 22 1.78 13.63 -12.53
N GLU A 23 0.77 12.88 -12.09
CA GLU A 23 -0.63 13.24 -12.27
C GLU A 23 -1.14 14.21 -11.19
N PHE A 24 -0.80 13.96 -9.93
CA PHE A 24 -1.36 14.68 -8.77
C PHE A 24 -0.36 15.59 -8.05
N GLY A 25 0.94 15.48 -8.35
CA GLY A 25 1.99 16.19 -7.62
C GLY A 25 2.16 15.70 -6.18
N THR A 26 2.67 16.57 -5.32
CA THR A 26 2.78 16.36 -3.87
C THR A 26 2.00 17.43 -3.13
N ALA A 27 1.61 17.15 -1.88
CA ALA A 27 1.11 18.21 -1.00
C ALA A 27 2.19 19.28 -0.74
N GLU A 28 1.78 20.47 -0.28
CA GLU A 28 2.70 21.58 0.04
C GLU A 28 3.77 21.20 1.07
N ASP A 29 3.44 20.30 2.00
CA ASP A 29 4.35 19.76 3.01
C ASP A 29 5.15 18.53 2.54
N GLY A 30 5.06 18.18 1.25
CA GLY A 30 5.82 17.11 0.62
C GLY A 30 5.22 15.70 0.76
N ARG A 31 4.01 15.55 1.31
CA ARG A 31 3.34 14.23 1.34
C ARG A 31 3.04 13.75 -0.08
N LEU A 32 3.32 12.47 -0.32
CA LEU A 32 3.06 11.80 -1.61
C LEU A 32 1.58 11.60 -1.89
N LEU A 33 0.77 11.43 -0.84
CA LEU A 33 -0.67 11.22 -0.92
C LEU A 33 -1.36 12.27 -0.05
N SER A 34 -2.33 12.98 -0.64
CA SER A 34 -3.16 13.93 0.09
C SER A 34 -4.59 13.90 -0.44
N SER A 35 -5.53 14.43 0.33
CA SER A 35 -6.89 14.66 -0.16
C SER A 35 -6.88 15.77 -1.22
N GLU A 36 -7.97 15.91 -1.98
CA GLU A 36 -8.14 16.96 -2.99
C GLU A 36 -7.92 18.39 -2.46
N ARG A 37 -8.08 18.59 -1.14
CA ARG A 37 -7.85 19.87 -0.45
C ARG A 37 -6.44 20.00 0.15
N GLY A 38 -5.51 19.11 -0.21
CA GLY A 38 -4.15 19.08 0.36
C GLY A 38 -4.06 18.59 1.81
N ASN A 39 -5.16 18.12 2.41
CA ASN A 39 -5.17 17.61 3.80
C ASN A 39 -4.74 16.15 3.90
N VAL A 40 -4.45 15.69 5.13
CA VAL A 40 -4.22 14.27 5.43
C VAL A 40 -5.43 13.46 4.95
N ILE A 41 -5.17 12.32 4.32
CA ILE A 41 -6.25 11.40 3.94
C ILE A 41 -6.88 10.82 5.21
N ALA A 42 -8.19 11.01 5.36
CA ALA A 42 -8.95 10.44 6.45
C ALA A 42 -8.91 8.89 6.40
N ALA A 43 -8.90 8.24 7.56
CA ALA A 43 -8.90 6.77 7.64
C ALA A 43 -10.10 6.14 6.91
N SER A 44 -11.26 6.81 6.92
CA SER A 44 -12.45 6.38 6.18
C SER A 44 -12.28 6.41 4.66
N SER A 45 -11.51 7.37 4.13
CA SER A 45 -11.18 7.44 2.71
C SER A 45 -10.28 6.27 2.30
N TYR A 46 -9.29 5.92 3.12
CA TYR A 46 -8.48 4.71 2.91
C TYR A 46 -9.34 3.45 2.93
N ALA A 47 -10.25 3.32 3.89
CA ALA A 47 -11.13 2.15 3.99
C ALA A 47 -12.05 2.00 2.76
N ARG A 48 -12.58 3.12 2.24
CA ARG A 48 -13.41 3.13 1.03
C ARG A 48 -12.61 2.72 -0.20
N ALA A 49 -11.45 3.33 -0.41
CA ALA A 49 -10.57 2.99 -1.52
C ALA A 49 -10.15 1.52 -1.46
N TRP A 50 -9.86 1.00 -0.27
CA TRP A 50 -9.53 -0.40 -0.07
C TRP A 50 -10.67 -1.36 -0.45
N LYS A 51 -11.91 -1.05 -0.05
CA LYS A 51 -13.08 -1.85 -0.42
C LYS A 51 -13.22 -1.94 -1.94
N GLN A 52 -13.10 -0.81 -2.64
CA GLN A 52 -13.17 -0.75 -4.10
C GLN A 52 -12.02 -1.56 -4.74
N ALA A 53 -10.79 -1.42 -4.22
CA ALA A 53 -9.65 -2.19 -4.71
C ALA A 53 -9.87 -3.71 -4.58
N ARG A 54 -10.49 -4.18 -3.48
CA ARG A 54 -10.85 -5.60 -3.31
C ARG A 54 -11.85 -6.06 -4.36
N GLU A 55 -12.87 -5.26 -4.64
CA GLU A 55 -13.90 -5.56 -5.64
C GLU A 55 -13.32 -5.64 -7.07
N LEU A 56 -12.28 -4.86 -7.37
CA LEU A 56 -11.59 -4.88 -8.66
C LEU A 56 -10.59 -6.04 -8.80
N ALA A 57 -9.90 -6.42 -7.71
CA ALA A 57 -8.79 -7.36 -7.76
C ALA A 57 -9.18 -8.81 -7.42
N LEU A 58 -10.29 -9.03 -6.73
CA LEU A 58 -10.69 -10.35 -6.21
C LEU A 58 -11.99 -10.85 -6.84
N THR A 59 -12.16 -12.17 -6.86
CA THR A 59 -13.44 -12.77 -7.27
C THR A 59 -14.55 -12.44 -6.27
N PRO A 60 -15.85 -12.44 -6.67
CA PRO A 60 -16.95 -12.14 -5.75
C PRO A 60 -16.96 -12.99 -4.47
N ARG A 61 -16.59 -14.28 -4.59
CA ARG A 61 -16.45 -15.20 -3.45
C ARG A 61 -15.31 -14.83 -2.50
N GLN A 62 -14.22 -14.27 -3.02
CA GLN A 62 -13.10 -13.81 -2.21
C GLN A 62 -13.43 -12.47 -1.52
N VAL A 63 -14.13 -11.56 -2.20
CA VAL A 63 -14.58 -10.28 -1.63
C VAL A 63 -15.49 -10.51 -0.42
N SER A 64 -16.40 -11.49 -0.50
CA SER A 64 -17.30 -11.86 0.61
C SER A 64 -16.62 -12.62 1.75
N SER A 65 -15.37 -13.06 1.56
CA SER A 65 -14.58 -13.76 2.58
C SER A 65 -13.75 -12.78 3.45
N VAL A 66 -13.10 -13.33 4.48
CA VAL A 66 -12.15 -12.60 5.34
C VAL A 66 -10.83 -12.24 4.65
N LEU A 67 -10.62 -12.65 3.40
CA LEU A 67 -9.39 -12.41 2.67
C LEU A 67 -9.13 -10.90 2.49
N ALA A 68 -8.00 -10.44 3.04
CA ALA A 68 -7.55 -9.05 2.94
C ALA A 68 -8.63 -8.04 3.39
N PHE A 69 -9.40 -8.40 4.43
CA PHE A 69 -10.55 -7.63 4.90
C PHE A 69 -10.17 -6.20 5.30
N ARG A 70 -9.00 -6.03 5.93
CA ARG A 70 -8.44 -4.72 6.31
C ARG A 70 -7.16 -4.45 5.51
N PRO A 71 -6.83 -3.17 5.24
CA PRO A 71 -5.54 -2.80 4.68
C PRO A 71 -4.35 -3.37 5.48
N TYR A 72 -4.48 -3.42 6.81
CA TYR A 72 -3.44 -3.93 7.70
C TYR A 72 -3.11 -5.42 7.48
N ASP A 73 -4.06 -6.20 6.94
CA ASP A 73 -3.83 -7.62 6.66
C ASP A 73 -2.76 -7.81 5.56
N LEU A 74 -2.53 -6.80 4.70
CA LEU A 74 -1.42 -6.81 3.73
C LEU A 74 -0.05 -6.78 4.41
N ARG A 75 0.07 -6.08 5.54
CA ARG A 75 1.33 -6.04 6.31
C ARG A 75 1.65 -7.44 6.84
N HIS A 76 0.65 -8.12 7.39
CA HIS A 76 0.80 -9.51 7.82
C HIS A 76 1.18 -10.44 6.67
N ALA A 77 0.51 -10.31 5.51
CA ALA A 77 0.84 -11.11 4.33
C ALA A 77 2.28 -10.87 3.85
N GLY A 78 2.75 -9.62 3.83
CA GLY A 78 4.11 -9.27 3.44
C GLY A 78 5.17 -9.87 4.38
N VAL A 79 4.95 -9.79 5.69
CA VAL A 79 5.85 -10.43 6.68
C VAL A 79 5.87 -11.94 6.47
N SER A 80 4.71 -12.59 6.36
CA SER A 80 4.64 -14.03 6.09
C SER A 80 5.35 -14.42 4.80
N GLN A 81 5.21 -13.61 3.74
CA GLN A 81 5.91 -13.83 2.47
C GLN A 81 7.43 -13.73 2.64
N TRP A 82 7.93 -12.73 3.36
CA TRP A 82 9.36 -12.59 3.62
C TRP A 82 9.93 -13.79 4.37
N LEU A 83 9.24 -14.22 5.45
CA LEU A 83 9.63 -15.40 6.22
C LEU A 83 9.67 -16.66 5.35
N ASN A 84 8.62 -16.89 4.55
CA ASN A 84 8.56 -18.03 3.64
C ASN A 84 9.62 -17.99 2.53
N SER A 85 10.11 -16.79 2.17
CA SER A 85 11.21 -16.61 1.22
C SER A 85 12.61 -16.73 1.85
N GLY A 86 12.70 -17.05 3.14
CA GLY A 86 13.97 -17.24 3.84
C GLY A 86 14.67 -15.94 4.22
N VAL A 87 13.96 -14.80 4.24
CA VAL A 87 14.50 -13.55 4.78
C VAL A 87 14.75 -13.72 6.28
N PRO A 88 15.97 -13.48 6.78
CA PRO A 88 16.29 -13.68 8.19
C PRO A 88 15.49 -12.72 9.08
N VAL A 89 15.02 -13.24 10.20
CA VAL A 89 14.39 -12.43 11.24
C VAL A 89 15.50 -11.80 12.09
N PRO A 90 15.47 -10.48 12.34
CA PRO A 90 16.37 -9.83 13.28
C PRO A 90 16.26 -10.38 14.71
#